data_AF-A0A0S8KG72-F1
#
_entry.id   AF-A0A0S8KG72-F1
#
_cell.length_a   1.000
_cell.length_b   1.000
_cell.length_c   1.000
_cell.angle_alpha   90.00
_cell.angle_beta   90.00
_cell.angle_gamma   90.00
#
_symmetry.space_group_name_H-M   'P 1'
#
loop_
_entity.id
_entity.type
_entity.pdbx_description
1 polymer ?
#
loop_
_entity_poly.entity_id
_entity_poly.type
_entity_poly.pdbx_seq_one_letter_code
_entity_poly.pdbx_strand_id
1 'polypeptide(L)'
;MGLFGAMQATSQIEAEEAALIKEYNDFLAYEKSEELKRVEELDRLIKSGEFASKVKEIKARKFRDTEQYRKEQEYLSLKNAKDIKGYFKLKGSAELSEYKQTGKSAELDKYNELDAYLKTREFLDAKLSGKKKFKSSEAFQKQRQYKELKKSSMLRKYFRLKESAKMKTYIQVKGSDRLKRLQELEQYVSSDAFRKVKEYMALKPQQKYEQSDEYKLEQEYLTLKKSDRLLWFRKLQKKNEFHRLKEWELTFEDDFTEGALDSKKWMTNYYWGEILLRDTYALPGDKHFYTRGKNIEIADSVLKIITRKETATGKVWNPVQGFLTRDFDYTSGLISTGKSFRQKYGKVRAKIRMSHAPVRQAMWMVAEKILPHVDVAKVENGKLFYGNFWGNIAEKKGVNKKIGRKAAEKYTSDYFIYSIEWTPEKMVWKINDKAVLTQTRGVPHEPMYLVFSAGVTNGVAEHQLPAKMEIDWVKIYQKAER
;
A
#
# COMPACT_ATOMS: atom_id res chain seq x y z
N MET A 1 -13.56 -11.29 -46.29
CA MET A 1 -12.28 -10.57 -46.37
C MET A 1 -11.73 -10.41 -44.96
N GLY A 2 -10.65 -11.11 -44.62
CA GLY A 2 -10.09 -11.10 -43.27
C GLY A 2 -9.46 -9.76 -42.92
N LEU A 3 -9.74 -9.29 -41.70
CA LEU A 3 -9.06 -8.17 -41.05
C LEU A 3 -7.55 -8.48 -40.92
N PHE A 4 -6.78 -8.21 -41.97
CA PHE A 4 -5.33 -8.10 -41.85
C PHE A 4 -5.03 -6.78 -41.15
N GLY A 5 -5.04 -6.80 -39.80
CA GLY A 5 -4.62 -5.67 -38.99
C GLY A 5 -3.25 -5.14 -39.43
N ALA A 6 -3.14 -3.82 -39.52
CA ALA A 6 -1.89 -3.12 -39.75
C ALA A 6 -0.83 -3.60 -38.74
N MET A 7 0.43 -3.65 -39.17
CA MET A 7 1.53 -3.94 -38.25
C MET A 7 1.65 -2.79 -37.25
N GLN A 8 1.72 -3.13 -35.96
CA GLN A 8 1.89 -2.15 -34.89
C GLN A 8 3.25 -1.45 -35.02
N ALA A 9 3.29 -0.16 -34.68
CA ALA A 9 4.54 0.59 -34.67
C ALA A 9 5.47 0.08 -33.56
N THR A 10 6.78 0.13 -33.79
CA THR A 10 7.80 -0.31 -32.82
C THR A 10 7.65 0.41 -31.48
N SER A 11 7.43 1.72 -31.51
CA SER A 11 7.21 2.53 -30.30
C SER A 11 5.95 2.16 -29.52
N GLN A 12 4.89 1.71 -30.20
CA GLN A 12 3.66 1.26 -29.55
C GLN A 12 3.88 -0.07 -28.82
N ILE A 13 4.63 -1.00 -29.42
CA ILE A 13 4.99 -2.29 -28.77
C ILE A 13 5.80 -2.02 -27.51
N GLU A 14 6.83 -1.17 -27.60
CA GLU A 14 7.67 -0.82 -26.45
C GLU A 14 6.86 -0.12 -25.34
N ALA A 15 5.93 0.77 -25.71
CA ALA A 15 5.04 1.43 -24.76
C ALA A 15 4.10 0.44 -24.05
N GLU A 16 3.53 -0.54 -24.78
CA GLU A 16 2.69 -1.58 -24.19
C GLU A 16 3.47 -2.51 -23.26
N GLU A 17 4.69 -2.92 -23.64
CA GLU A 17 5.57 -3.71 -22.78
C GLU A 17 5.96 -2.94 -21.50
N ALA A 18 6.34 -1.66 -21.63
CA ALA A 18 6.67 -0.81 -20.50
C ALA A 18 5.46 -0.58 -19.58
N ALA A 19 4.27 -0.36 -20.14
CA ALA A 19 3.03 -0.21 -19.38
C ALA A 19 2.68 -1.50 -18.61
N LEU A 20 2.83 -2.67 -19.23
CA LEU A 20 2.58 -3.96 -18.58
C LEU A 20 3.55 -4.22 -17.43
N ILE A 21 4.85 -3.93 -17.62
CA ILE A 21 5.87 -4.04 -16.55
C ILE A 21 5.54 -3.08 -15.41
N LYS A 22 5.18 -1.83 -15.73
CA LYS A 22 4.79 -0.85 -14.72
C LYS A 22 3.56 -1.31 -13.93
N GLU A 23 2.51 -1.77 -14.61
CA GLU A 23 1.30 -2.27 -13.96
C GLU A 23 1.59 -3.47 -13.05
N TYR A 24 2.50 -4.36 -13.45
CA TYR A 24 2.94 -5.48 -12.62
C TYR A 24 3.70 -5.03 -11.38
N ASN A 25 4.60 -4.05 -11.50
CA ASN A 25 5.32 -3.48 -10.37
C ASN A 25 4.36 -2.77 -9.39
N ASP A 26 3.41 -2.00 -9.91
CA ASP A 26 2.36 -1.38 -9.13
C ASP A 26 1.52 -2.46 -8.40
N PHE A 27 1.25 -3.59 -9.06
CA PHE A 27 0.50 -4.71 -8.48
C PHE A 27 1.25 -5.35 -7.32
N LEU A 28 2.54 -5.64 -7.50
CA LEU A 28 3.40 -6.20 -6.44
C LEU A 28 3.58 -5.23 -5.27
N ALA A 29 3.64 -3.91 -5.55
CA ALA A 29 3.71 -2.90 -4.51
C ALA A 29 2.42 -2.84 -3.70
N TYR A 30 1.25 -2.88 -4.34
CA TYR A 30 -0.04 -2.88 -3.66
C TYR A 30 -0.28 -4.16 -2.85
N GLU A 31 0.18 -5.32 -3.35
CA GLU A 31 0.14 -6.59 -2.63
C GLU A 31 0.83 -6.52 -1.25
N LYS A 32 1.82 -5.64 -1.10
CA LYS A 32 2.56 -5.42 0.15
C LYS A 32 2.10 -4.18 0.92
N SER A 33 1.05 -3.50 0.46
CA SER A 33 0.62 -2.22 1.02
C SER A 33 -0.05 -2.34 2.40
N GLU A 34 0.11 -1.30 3.22
CA GLU A 34 -0.61 -1.17 4.50
C GLU A 34 -2.12 -1.05 4.29
N GLU A 35 -2.57 -0.46 3.18
CA GLU A 35 -3.99 -0.39 2.82
C GLU A 35 -4.59 -1.79 2.68
N LEU A 36 -3.95 -2.69 1.92
CA LEU A 36 -4.42 -4.07 1.76
C LEU A 36 -4.40 -4.82 3.10
N LYS A 37 -3.32 -4.69 3.88
CA LYS A 37 -3.23 -5.29 5.22
C LYS A 37 -4.38 -4.83 6.13
N ARG A 38 -4.67 -3.52 6.14
CA ARG A 38 -5.75 -2.94 6.96
C ARG A 38 -7.12 -3.44 6.52
N VAL A 39 -7.36 -3.55 5.21
CA VAL A 39 -8.60 -4.14 4.67
C VAL A 39 -8.76 -5.57 5.15
N GLU A 40 -7.71 -6.39 5.09
CA GLU A 40 -7.77 -7.79 5.50
C GLU A 40 -7.92 -7.97 7.02
N GLU A 41 -7.28 -7.12 7.81
CA GLU A 41 -7.46 -7.05 9.26
C GLU A 41 -8.91 -6.74 9.62
N LEU A 42 -9.46 -5.66 9.06
CA LEU A 42 -10.84 -5.24 9.30
C LEU A 42 -11.85 -6.27 8.79
N ASP A 43 -11.61 -6.92 7.65
CA ASP A 43 -12.47 -8.00 7.14
C ASP A 43 -12.58 -9.15 8.13
N ARG A 44 -11.44 -9.58 8.71
CA ARG A 44 -11.40 -10.63 9.74
C ARG A 44 -12.10 -10.17 11.02
N LEU A 45 -11.84 -8.94 11.47
CA LEU A 45 -12.44 -8.39 12.68
C LEU A 45 -13.96 -8.29 12.57
N ILE A 46 -14.47 -7.68 11.51
CA ILE A 46 -15.92 -7.46 11.32
C ILE A 46 -16.68 -8.77 11.16
N LYS A 47 -16.07 -9.78 10.50
CA LYS A 47 -16.66 -11.11 10.37
C LYS A 47 -16.54 -11.97 11.64
N SER A 48 -15.83 -11.49 12.67
CA SER A 48 -15.64 -12.26 13.90
C SER A 48 -16.92 -12.31 14.75
N GLY A 49 -17.10 -13.43 15.46
CA GLY A 49 -18.18 -13.56 16.44
C GLY A 49 -18.04 -12.59 17.61
N GLU A 50 -16.81 -12.16 17.95
CA GLU A 50 -16.54 -11.19 18.99
C GLU A 50 -17.08 -9.81 18.62
N PHE A 51 -16.81 -9.34 17.40
CA PHE A 51 -17.34 -8.06 16.91
C PHE A 51 -18.87 -8.08 16.90
N ALA A 52 -19.48 -9.14 16.38
CA ALA A 52 -20.93 -9.31 16.41
C ALA A 52 -21.50 -9.29 17.83
N SER A 53 -20.78 -9.86 18.81
CA SER A 53 -21.17 -9.85 20.22
C SER A 53 -21.08 -8.46 20.85
N LYS A 54 -20.00 -7.70 20.58
CA LYS A 54 -19.86 -6.31 21.03
C LYS A 54 -20.97 -5.42 20.49
N VAL A 55 -21.30 -5.53 19.20
CA VAL A 55 -22.41 -4.78 18.59
C VAL A 55 -23.74 -5.12 19.27
N LYS A 56 -24.00 -6.40 19.55
CA LYS A 56 -25.21 -6.82 20.29
C LYS A 56 -25.25 -6.24 21.69
N GLU A 57 -24.13 -6.27 22.42
CA GLU A 57 -24.03 -5.71 23.76
C GLU A 57 -24.34 -4.20 23.76
N ILE A 58 -23.69 -3.43 22.88
CA ILE A 58 -23.90 -1.98 22.75
C ILE A 58 -25.37 -1.66 22.49
N LYS A 59 -26.00 -2.39 21.56
CA LYS A 59 -27.42 -2.24 21.23
C LYS A 59 -28.34 -2.60 22.39
N ALA A 60 -27.94 -3.56 23.25
CA ALA A 60 -28.72 -4.05 24.38
C ALA A 60 -28.56 -3.23 25.67
N ARG A 61 -27.57 -2.33 25.78
CA ARG A 61 -27.32 -1.53 27.00
C ARG A 61 -28.53 -0.72 27.42
N LYS A 62 -28.96 -0.91 28.68
CA LYS A 62 -30.07 -0.18 29.31
C LYS A 62 -29.56 0.58 30.52
N PHE A 63 -30.10 1.79 30.72
CA PHE A 63 -29.75 2.62 31.85
C PHE A 63 -29.97 1.92 33.20
N ARG A 64 -31.05 1.15 33.34
CA ARG A 64 -31.41 0.41 34.56
C ARG A 64 -30.33 -0.57 35.06
N ASP A 65 -29.47 -1.03 34.16
CA ASP A 65 -28.42 -2.02 34.46
C ASP A 65 -27.10 -1.33 34.87
N THR A 66 -27.06 0.00 34.94
CA THR A 66 -25.86 0.81 35.20
C THR A 66 -25.71 1.22 36.67
N GLU A 67 -24.48 1.55 37.09
CA GLU A 67 -24.20 2.09 38.43
C GLU A 67 -24.85 3.48 38.63
N GLN A 68 -24.91 4.28 37.57
CA GLN A 68 -25.55 5.59 37.52
C GLN A 68 -27.01 5.48 37.95
N TYR A 69 -27.74 4.50 37.40
CA TYR A 69 -29.13 4.26 37.80
C TYR A 69 -29.24 3.87 39.28
N ARG A 70 -28.35 3.02 39.80
CA ARG A 70 -28.35 2.64 41.22
C ARG A 70 -28.16 3.86 42.13
N LYS A 71 -27.23 4.76 41.78
CA LYS A 71 -27.00 6.03 42.50
C LYS A 71 -28.21 6.96 42.42
N GLU A 72 -28.89 7.03 41.28
CA GLU A 72 -30.15 7.80 41.14
C GLU A 72 -31.26 7.21 42.04
N GLN A 73 -31.40 5.88 42.07
CA GLN A 73 -32.38 5.22 42.95
C GLN A 73 -32.04 5.43 44.44
N GLU A 74 -30.76 5.38 44.81
CA GLU A 74 -30.29 5.68 46.17
C GLU A 74 -30.63 7.13 46.55
N TYR A 75 -30.35 8.10 45.66
CA TYR A 75 -30.70 9.51 45.85
C TYR A 75 -32.20 9.67 46.10
N LEU A 76 -33.02 9.09 45.22
CA LEU A 76 -34.48 9.17 45.32
C LEU A 76 -34.99 8.53 46.61
N SER A 77 -34.41 7.41 47.04
CA SER A 77 -34.75 6.75 48.31
C SER A 77 -34.41 7.61 49.51
N LEU A 78 -33.18 8.15 49.57
CA LEU A 78 -32.72 9.02 50.65
C LEU A 78 -33.52 10.33 50.72
N LYS A 79 -33.74 10.98 49.57
CA LYS A 79 -34.56 12.20 49.45
C LYS A 79 -35.98 11.96 49.95
N ASN A 80 -36.51 10.76 49.72
CA ASN A 80 -37.87 10.41 50.10
C ASN A 80 -38.04 9.91 51.54
N ALA A 81 -36.94 9.69 52.27
CA ALA A 81 -36.99 9.17 53.63
C ALA A 81 -37.70 10.14 54.59
N LYS A 82 -38.54 9.61 55.48
CA LYS A 82 -39.42 10.41 56.36
C LYS A 82 -38.65 11.37 57.26
N ASP A 83 -37.53 10.91 57.82
CA ASP A 83 -36.62 11.68 58.67
C ASP A 83 -35.92 12.81 57.89
N ILE A 84 -35.46 12.54 56.67
CA ILE A 84 -34.87 13.54 55.77
C ILE A 84 -35.90 14.61 55.38
N LYS A 85 -37.11 14.21 54.97
CA LYS A 85 -38.20 15.15 54.69
C LYS A 85 -38.53 15.99 55.91
N GLY A 86 -38.60 15.36 57.10
CA GLY A 86 -38.82 16.05 58.37
C GLY A 86 -37.72 17.06 58.70
N TYR A 87 -36.46 16.70 58.47
CA TYR A 87 -35.31 17.60 58.62
C TYR A 87 -35.44 18.83 57.73
N PHE A 88 -35.65 18.66 56.42
CA PHE A 88 -35.78 19.81 55.50
C PHE A 88 -37.03 20.65 55.79
N LYS A 89 -38.14 20.02 56.17
CA LYS A 89 -39.36 20.73 56.60
C LYS A 89 -39.11 21.62 57.81
N LEU A 90 -38.40 21.13 58.83
CA LEU A 90 -38.05 21.96 59.98
C LEU A 90 -36.97 22.99 59.63
N LYS A 91 -35.96 22.61 58.83
CA LYS A 91 -34.86 23.47 58.39
C LYS A 91 -35.36 24.76 57.74
N GLY A 92 -36.39 24.68 56.91
CA GLY A 92 -37.03 25.81 56.23
C GLY A 92 -38.20 26.46 56.99
N SER A 93 -38.50 26.04 58.22
CA SER A 93 -39.65 26.56 58.97
C SER A 93 -39.34 27.89 59.68
N ALA A 94 -40.34 28.77 59.76
CA ALA A 94 -40.27 29.97 60.60
C ALA A 94 -40.05 29.62 62.08
N GLU A 95 -40.64 28.52 62.55
CA GLU A 95 -40.50 28.02 63.92
C GLU A 95 -39.04 27.71 64.30
N LEU A 96 -38.24 27.12 63.40
CA LEU A 96 -36.81 26.91 63.65
C LEU A 96 -36.02 28.23 63.63
N SER A 97 -36.43 29.19 62.79
CA SER A 97 -35.82 30.53 62.77
C SER A 97 -36.07 31.26 64.09
N GLU A 98 -37.33 31.30 64.56
CA GLU A 98 -37.74 31.84 65.86
C GLU A 98 -36.99 31.15 67.01
N TYR A 99 -36.81 29.83 66.95
CA TYR A 99 -36.02 29.08 67.93
C TYR A 99 -34.56 29.51 67.97
N LYS A 100 -33.91 29.65 66.80
CA LYS A 100 -32.52 30.12 66.72
C LYS A 100 -32.36 31.56 67.21
N GLN A 101 -33.32 32.43 66.92
CA GLN A 101 -33.32 33.82 67.39
C GLN A 101 -33.52 33.88 68.91
N THR A 102 -34.50 33.13 69.44
CA THR A 102 -34.74 33.03 70.89
C THR A 102 -33.54 32.43 71.61
N GLY A 103 -32.86 31.46 70.99
CA GLY A 103 -31.62 30.87 71.50
C GLY A 103 -30.46 31.86 71.71
N LYS A 104 -30.54 33.07 71.14
CA LYS A 104 -29.57 34.16 71.27
C LYS A 104 -30.14 35.39 72.00
N SER A 105 -31.30 35.25 72.63
CA SER A 105 -31.99 36.39 73.26
C SER A 105 -31.55 36.58 74.71
N ALA A 106 -31.39 37.84 75.11
CA ALA A 106 -31.10 38.21 76.50
C ALA A 106 -32.19 37.73 77.48
N GLU A 107 -33.44 37.59 77.00
CA GLU A 107 -34.55 37.03 77.78
C GLU A 107 -34.33 35.56 78.14
N LEU A 108 -33.81 34.75 77.21
CA LEU A 108 -33.47 33.35 77.47
C LEU A 108 -32.26 33.25 78.40
N ASP A 109 -31.26 34.10 78.21
CA ASP A 109 -30.07 34.14 79.08
C ASP A 109 -30.48 34.46 80.52
N LYS A 110 -31.30 35.50 80.71
CA LYS A 110 -31.86 35.87 82.01
C LYS A 110 -32.74 34.79 82.59
N TYR A 111 -33.53 34.10 81.77
CA TYR A 111 -34.33 32.94 82.23
C TYR A 111 -33.42 31.82 82.75
N ASN A 112 -32.36 31.47 82.03
CA ASN A 112 -31.42 30.41 82.42
C ASN A 112 -30.62 30.79 83.67
N GLU A 113 -30.18 32.05 83.78
CA GLU A 113 -29.51 32.59 84.97
C GLU A 113 -30.42 32.48 86.20
N LEU A 114 -31.68 32.91 86.08
CA LEU A 114 -32.65 32.79 87.16
C LEU A 114 -32.99 31.32 87.48
N ASP A 115 -33.12 30.44 86.47
CA ASP A 115 -33.35 29.00 86.68
C ASP A 115 -32.21 28.35 87.48
N ALA A 116 -30.96 28.75 87.20
CA ALA A 116 -29.78 28.32 87.93
C ALA A 116 -29.74 28.92 89.35
N TYR A 117 -30.02 30.22 89.51
CA TYR A 117 -30.09 30.88 90.80
C TYR A 117 -31.12 30.24 91.73
N LEU A 118 -32.29 29.85 91.22
CA LEU A 118 -33.33 29.19 92.01
C LEU A 118 -32.94 27.80 92.54
N LYS A 119 -31.80 27.24 92.09
CA LYS A 119 -31.23 25.98 92.56
C LYS A 119 -30.06 26.18 93.54
N THR A 120 -29.65 27.42 93.80
CA THR A 120 -28.55 27.70 94.72
C THR A 120 -29.00 27.58 96.17
N ARG A 121 -28.03 27.32 97.06
CA ARG A 121 -28.27 27.26 98.50
C ARG A 121 -28.77 28.60 99.06
N GLU A 122 -28.23 29.69 98.54
CA GLU A 122 -28.62 31.07 98.86
C GLU A 122 -30.13 31.30 98.68
N PHE A 123 -30.69 30.87 97.54
CA PHE A 123 -32.13 31.00 97.30
C PHE A 123 -32.96 30.11 98.24
N LEU A 124 -32.50 28.88 98.48
CA LEU A 124 -33.19 27.92 99.36
C LEU A 124 -33.25 28.43 100.81
N ASP A 125 -32.14 28.96 101.33
CA ASP A 125 -32.05 29.55 102.67
C ASP A 125 -32.95 30.79 102.79
N ALA A 126 -32.95 31.65 101.77
CA ALA A 126 -33.85 32.80 101.70
C ALA A 126 -35.34 32.38 101.70
N LYS A 127 -35.68 31.25 101.08
CA LYS A 127 -37.05 30.69 101.07
C LYS A 127 -37.47 30.11 102.41
N LEU A 128 -36.53 29.63 103.21
CA LEU A 128 -36.74 29.09 104.57
C LEU A 128 -36.85 30.17 105.65
N SER A 129 -36.49 31.43 105.33
CA SER A 129 -36.50 32.58 106.27
C SER A 129 -37.88 33.06 106.77
N GLY A 130 -38.97 32.34 106.42
CA GLY A 130 -40.35 32.66 106.82
C GLY A 130 -41.13 33.46 105.78
N LYS A 131 -42.44 33.19 105.65
CA LYS A 131 -43.31 33.66 104.53
C LYS A 131 -43.33 35.18 104.33
N LYS A 132 -43.31 35.97 105.41
CA LYS A 132 -43.29 37.45 105.32
C LYS A 132 -41.92 37.96 104.84
N LYS A 133 -40.82 37.44 105.42
CA LYS A 133 -39.45 37.86 105.12
C LYS A 133 -38.99 37.43 103.72
N PHE A 134 -39.42 36.26 103.26
CA PHE A 134 -39.19 35.83 101.87
C PHE A 134 -39.92 36.72 100.87
N LYS A 135 -41.21 37.05 101.09
CA LYS A 135 -41.98 37.88 100.14
C LYS A 135 -41.42 39.28 99.91
N SER A 136 -40.63 39.81 100.85
CA SER A 136 -39.97 41.11 100.75
C SER A 136 -38.51 41.03 100.28
N SER A 137 -37.97 39.85 99.99
CA SER A 137 -36.56 39.66 99.64
C SER A 137 -36.30 39.77 98.14
N GLU A 138 -35.05 40.08 97.78
CA GLU A 138 -34.57 40.05 96.40
C GLU A 138 -34.74 38.65 95.77
N ALA A 139 -34.56 37.59 96.57
CA ALA A 139 -34.79 36.22 96.14
C ALA A 139 -36.23 35.97 95.67
N PHE A 140 -37.24 36.56 96.32
CA PHE A 140 -38.64 36.46 95.87
C PHE A 140 -38.90 37.28 94.60
N GLN A 141 -38.26 38.44 94.44
CA GLN A 141 -38.32 39.22 93.20
C GLN A 141 -37.72 38.44 92.02
N LYS A 142 -36.55 37.81 92.19
CA LYS A 142 -35.92 36.91 91.20
C LYS A 142 -36.81 35.70 90.87
N GLN A 143 -37.46 35.09 91.87
CA GLN A 143 -38.45 34.02 91.64
C GLN A 143 -39.67 34.50 90.85
N ARG A 144 -40.16 35.70 91.11
CA ARG A 144 -41.29 36.28 90.36
C ARG A 144 -40.91 36.56 88.91
N GLN A 145 -39.75 37.17 88.66
CA GLN A 145 -39.22 37.41 87.32
C GLN A 145 -39.04 36.10 86.54
N TYR A 146 -38.53 35.04 87.18
CA TYR A 146 -38.46 33.71 86.58
C TYR A 146 -39.85 33.18 86.18
N LYS A 147 -40.86 33.30 87.07
CA LYS A 147 -42.23 32.87 86.78
C LYS A 147 -42.89 33.68 85.66
N GLU A 148 -42.57 34.96 85.54
CA GLU A 148 -43.05 35.84 84.45
C GLU A 148 -42.39 35.48 83.12
N LEU A 149 -41.06 35.32 83.08
CA LEU A 149 -40.32 34.84 81.91
C LEU A 149 -40.80 33.44 81.48
N LYS A 150 -41.05 32.52 82.43
CA LYS A 150 -41.60 31.18 82.14
C LYS A 150 -42.96 31.24 81.42
N LYS A 151 -43.73 32.32 81.60
CA LYS A 151 -45.01 32.56 80.91
C LYS A 151 -44.85 33.28 79.56
N SER A 152 -43.68 33.80 79.24
CA SER A 152 -43.39 34.43 77.94
C SER A 152 -43.79 33.50 76.80
N SER A 153 -44.50 34.05 75.81
CA SER A 153 -44.90 33.30 74.60
C SER A 153 -43.67 32.80 73.85
N MET A 154 -42.63 33.63 73.77
CA MET A 154 -41.36 33.35 73.10
C MET A 154 -40.63 32.16 73.76
N LEU A 155 -40.41 32.20 75.08
CA LEU A 155 -39.74 31.10 75.80
C LEU A 155 -40.56 29.81 75.79
N ARG A 156 -41.90 29.89 75.91
CA ARG A 156 -42.77 28.71 75.81
C ARG A 156 -42.66 28.03 74.44
N LYS A 157 -42.67 28.80 73.35
CA LYS A 157 -42.47 28.26 71.99
C LYS A 157 -41.07 27.63 71.84
N TYR A 158 -40.03 28.28 72.37
CA TYR A 158 -38.65 27.79 72.34
C TYR A 158 -38.50 26.43 73.02
N PHE A 159 -38.94 26.29 74.28
CA PHE A 159 -38.83 25.01 75.00
C PHE A 159 -39.73 23.93 74.40
N ARG A 160 -40.93 24.29 73.92
CA ARG A 160 -41.82 23.36 73.20
C ARG A 160 -41.16 22.79 71.95
N LEU A 161 -40.48 23.62 71.15
CA LEU A 161 -39.75 23.13 69.99
C LEU A 161 -38.55 22.29 70.43
N LYS A 162 -37.76 22.76 71.42
CA LYS A 162 -36.58 22.05 71.96
C LYS A 162 -36.87 20.59 72.32
N GLU A 163 -38.02 20.34 72.95
CA GLU A 163 -38.41 19.01 73.43
C GLU A 163 -39.19 18.17 72.39
N SER A 164 -39.60 18.79 71.28
CA SER A 164 -40.42 18.14 70.26
C SER A 164 -39.68 17.02 69.52
N ALA A 165 -40.43 16.00 69.07
CA ALA A 165 -39.90 14.92 68.25
C ALA A 165 -39.24 15.43 66.95
N LYS A 166 -39.83 16.45 66.31
CA LYS A 166 -39.28 17.06 65.08
C LYS A 166 -37.91 17.71 65.29
N MET A 167 -37.66 18.31 66.45
CA MET A 167 -36.34 18.88 66.77
C MET A 167 -35.30 17.79 67.05
N LYS A 168 -35.69 16.69 67.73
CA LYS A 168 -34.82 15.51 67.89
C LYS A 168 -34.39 14.94 66.54
N THR A 169 -35.34 14.75 65.62
CA THR A 169 -35.05 14.32 64.24
C THR A 169 -34.14 15.30 63.51
N TYR A 170 -34.36 16.62 63.66
CA TYR A 170 -33.52 17.62 63.03
C TYR A 170 -32.06 17.54 63.49
N ILE A 171 -31.83 17.43 64.80
CA ILE A 171 -30.47 17.31 65.36
C ILE A 171 -29.80 16.01 64.88
N GLN A 172 -30.52 14.89 64.93
CA GLN A 172 -30.02 13.59 64.49
C GLN A 172 -29.58 13.59 63.02
N VAL A 173 -30.39 14.20 62.14
CA VAL A 173 -30.11 14.24 60.69
C VAL A 173 -29.02 15.27 60.35
N LYS A 174 -28.98 16.43 61.02
CA LYS A 174 -28.07 17.54 60.69
C LYS A 174 -26.59 17.14 60.61
N GLY A 175 -26.15 16.18 61.43
CA GLY A 175 -24.76 15.70 61.47
C GLY A 175 -24.56 14.27 60.92
N SER A 176 -25.62 13.66 60.37
CA SER A 176 -25.59 12.26 59.91
C SER A 176 -24.82 12.09 58.60
N ASP A 177 -24.12 10.96 58.45
CA ASP A 177 -23.50 10.58 57.17
C ASP A 177 -24.54 10.37 56.07
N ARG A 178 -25.76 10.02 56.45
CA ARG A 178 -26.91 9.91 55.53
C ARG A 178 -27.24 11.24 54.84
N LEU A 179 -27.17 12.36 55.57
CA LEU A 179 -27.38 13.68 54.99
C LEU A 179 -26.22 14.07 54.06
N LYS A 180 -24.97 13.76 54.44
CA LYS A 180 -23.80 13.96 53.58
C LYS A 180 -23.94 13.18 52.28
N ARG A 181 -24.29 11.89 52.36
CA ARG A 181 -24.51 11.02 51.21
C ARG A 181 -25.62 11.52 50.28
N LEU A 182 -26.72 12.03 50.84
CA LEU A 182 -27.78 12.65 50.05
C LEU A 182 -27.26 13.85 49.25
N GLN A 183 -26.45 14.71 49.87
CA GLN A 183 -25.88 15.90 49.22
C GLN A 183 -24.87 15.53 48.13
N GLU A 184 -24.02 14.54 48.38
CA GLU A 184 -23.09 13.99 47.38
C GLU A 184 -23.85 13.45 46.17
N LEU A 185 -24.88 12.64 46.42
CA LEU A 185 -25.71 12.08 45.36
C LEU A 185 -26.49 13.16 44.62
N GLU A 186 -26.98 14.19 45.30
CA GLU A 186 -27.66 15.33 44.70
C GLU A 186 -26.76 16.07 43.71
N GLN A 187 -25.52 16.34 44.12
CA GLN A 187 -24.50 16.94 43.23
C GLN A 187 -24.19 16.04 42.05
N TYR A 188 -24.06 14.73 42.30
CA TYR A 188 -23.79 13.74 41.24
C TYR A 188 -24.91 13.65 40.20
N VAL A 189 -26.17 13.47 40.62
CA VAL A 189 -27.31 13.34 39.70
C VAL A 189 -27.65 14.64 38.98
N SER A 190 -27.25 15.79 39.54
CA SER A 190 -27.40 17.09 38.91
C SER A 190 -26.21 17.45 38.00
N SER A 191 -25.18 16.60 37.93
CA SER A 191 -23.99 16.87 37.12
C SER A 191 -24.25 16.67 35.62
N ASP A 192 -23.52 17.42 34.81
CA ASP A 192 -23.53 17.25 33.35
C ASP A 192 -23.11 15.85 32.91
N ALA A 193 -22.17 15.23 33.64
CA ALA A 193 -21.73 13.87 33.37
C ALA A 193 -22.87 12.85 33.49
N PHE A 194 -23.68 12.95 34.56
CA PHE A 194 -24.84 12.08 34.75
C PHE A 194 -25.89 12.30 33.68
N ARG A 195 -26.19 13.57 33.35
CA ARG A 195 -27.13 13.92 32.28
C ARG A 195 -26.70 13.32 30.94
N LYS A 196 -25.44 13.45 30.55
CA LYS A 196 -24.89 12.89 29.30
C LYS A 196 -25.01 11.37 29.24
N VAL A 197 -24.77 10.66 30.35
CA VAL A 197 -24.99 9.21 30.41
C VAL A 197 -26.46 8.88 30.17
N LYS A 198 -27.38 9.62 30.80
CA LYS A 198 -28.82 9.39 30.65
C LYS A 198 -29.31 9.65 29.22
N GLU A 199 -28.83 10.73 28.59
CA GLU A 199 -29.09 11.06 27.19
C GLU A 199 -28.58 9.96 26.24
N TYR A 200 -27.33 9.53 26.39
CA TYR A 200 -26.77 8.42 25.61
C TYR A 200 -27.57 7.12 25.80
N MET A 201 -27.92 6.78 27.04
CA MET A 201 -28.66 5.56 27.34
C MET A 201 -30.10 5.58 26.85
N ALA A 202 -30.67 6.76 26.59
CA ALA A 202 -31.99 6.95 26.01
C ALA A 202 -32.02 6.82 24.47
N LEU A 203 -30.85 6.82 23.81
CA LEU A 203 -30.75 6.62 22.37
C LEU A 203 -31.31 5.27 21.93
N LYS A 204 -31.84 5.21 20.70
CA LYS A 204 -32.25 3.94 20.07
C LYS A 204 -31.02 3.02 19.94
N PRO A 205 -31.19 1.68 19.97
CA PRO A 205 -30.08 0.74 19.86
C PRO A 205 -29.14 1.03 18.68
N GLN A 206 -29.71 1.38 17.52
CA GLN A 206 -28.94 1.69 16.32
C GLN A 206 -28.10 2.98 16.47
N GLN A 207 -28.64 4.01 17.10
CA GLN A 207 -27.91 5.27 17.36
C GLN A 207 -26.76 5.08 18.34
N LYS A 208 -26.91 4.18 19.34
CA LYS A 208 -25.82 3.82 20.25
C LYS A 208 -24.67 3.15 19.52
N TYR A 209 -25.00 2.29 18.56
CA TYR A 209 -24.02 1.63 17.70
C TYR A 209 -23.32 2.65 16.80
N GLU A 210 -24.07 3.55 16.14
CA GLU A 210 -23.50 4.59 15.26
C GLU A 210 -22.52 5.54 15.98
N GLN A 211 -22.63 5.68 17.31
CA GLN A 211 -21.70 6.46 18.13
C GLN A 211 -20.53 5.63 18.70
N SER A 212 -20.46 4.33 18.42
CA SER A 212 -19.43 3.43 18.96
C SER A 212 -18.20 3.33 18.06
N ASP A 213 -17.08 2.88 18.63
CA ASP A 213 -15.85 2.66 17.87
C ASP A 213 -15.99 1.50 16.88
N GLU A 214 -16.82 0.49 17.20
CA GLU A 214 -17.16 -0.60 16.29
C GLU A 214 -17.81 -0.09 15.00
N TYR A 215 -18.69 0.90 15.08
CA TYR A 215 -19.27 1.49 13.86
C TYR A 215 -18.22 2.25 13.05
N LYS A 216 -17.30 2.97 13.70
CA LYS A 216 -16.18 3.63 13.01
C LYS A 216 -15.33 2.62 12.25
N LEU A 217 -15.00 1.47 12.86
CA LEU A 217 -14.26 0.38 12.21
C LEU A 217 -15.03 -0.22 11.02
N GLU A 218 -16.35 -0.40 11.15
CA GLU A 218 -17.19 -0.88 10.05
C GLU A 218 -17.20 0.12 8.88
N GLN A 219 -17.36 1.41 9.16
CA GLN A 219 -17.35 2.44 8.11
C GLN A 219 -15.99 2.58 7.44
N GLU A 220 -14.90 2.47 8.20
CA GLU A 220 -13.53 2.42 7.67
C GLU A 220 -13.38 1.26 6.67
N TYR A 221 -13.80 0.05 7.07
CA TYR A 221 -13.78 -1.12 6.19
C TYR A 221 -14.62 -0.93 4.94
N LEU A 222 -15.86 -0.43 5.06
CA LEU A 222 -16.75 -0.21 3.92
C LEU A 222 -16.18 0.82 2.95
N THR A 223 -15.45 1.82 3.45
CA THR A 223 -14.76 2.83 2.63
C THR A 223 -13.59 2.20 1.89
N LEU A 224 -12.69 1.52 2.61
CA LEU A 224 -11.52 0.88 2.01
C LEU A 224 -11.90 -0.21 1.00
N LYS A 225 -13.00 -0.94 1.25
CA LYS A 225 -13.53 -1.96 0.34
C LYS A 225 -13.95 -1.40 -1.03
N LYS A 226 -14.28 -0.11 -1.09
CA LYS A 226 -14.67 0.61 -2.31
C LYS A 226 -13.50 1.38 -2.95
N SER A 227 -12.30 1.30 -2.39
CA SER A 227 -11.09 1.93 -2.95
C SER A 227 -10.85 1.45 -4.38
N ASP A 228 -10.66 2.38 -5.31
CA ASP A 228 -10.33 2.07 -6.71
C ASP A 228 -9.09 1.18 -6.82
N ARG A 229 -8.11 1.37 -5.92
CA ARG A 229 -6.90 0.55 -5.87
C ARG A 229 -7.21 -0.90 -5.48
N LEU A 230 -8.03 -1.11 -4.47
CA LEU A 230 -8.42 -2.47 -4.08
C LEU A 230 -9.21 -3.15 -5.21
N LEU A 231 -10.14 -2.43 -5.83
CA LEU A 231 -10.95 -2.94 -6.94
C LEU A 231 -10.08 -3.30 -8.15
N TRP A 232 -9.13 -2.44 -8.50
CA TRP A 232 -8.13 -2.68 -9.54
C TRP A 232 -7.28 -3.92 -9.22
N PHE A 233 -6.74 -4.01 -8.00
CA PHE A 233 -5.91 -5.14 -7.58
C PHE A 233 -6.67 -6.47 -7.66
N ARG A 234 -7.90 -6.52 -7.12
CA ARG A 234 -8.76 -7.73 -7.16
C ARG A 234 -9.17 -8.10 -8.59
N LYS A 235 -9.36 -7.12 -9.47
CA LYS A 235 -9.62 -7.35 -10.90
C LYS A 235 -8.43 -8.02 -11.58
N LEU A 236 -7.21 -7.51 -11.34
CA LEU A 236 -5.99 -8.08 -11.90
C LEU A 236 -5.68 -9.48 -11.38
N GLN A 237 -5.88 -9.74 -10.08
CA GLN A 237 -5.75 -11.08 -9.49
C GLN A 237 -6.59 -12.13 -10.24
N LYS A 238 -7.82 -11.76 -10.65
CA LYS A 238 -8.71 -12.67 -11.39
C LYS A 238 -8.31 -12.86 -12.85
N LYS A 239 -7.80 -11.80 -13.50
CA LYS A 239 -7.49 -11.81 -14.93
C LYS A 239 -6.17 -12.55 -15.25
N ASN A 240 -5.26 -12.63 -14.26
CA ASN A 240 -3.97 -13.32 -14.37
C ASN A 240 -3.14 -12.86 -15.59
N GLU A 241 -3.15 -11.57 -15.93
CA GLU A 241 -2.47 -11.07 -17.15
C GLU A 241 -0.95 -11.15 -17.07
N PHE A 242 -0.40 -11.10 -15.85
CA PHE A 242 1.04 -11.12 -15.61
C PHE A 242 1.69 -12.47 -15.87
N HIS A 243 0.94 -13.53 -16.17
CA HIS A 243 1.53 -14.82 -16.55
C HIS A 243 2.52 -14.65 -17.71
N ARG A 244 2.21 -13.79 -18.69
CA ARG A 244 3.07 -13.54 -19.85
C ARG A 244 4.43 -12.93 -19.50
N LEU A 245 4.49 -12.12 -18.44
CA LEU A 245 5.75 -11.59 -17.93
C LEU A 245 6.59 -12.66 -17.23
N LYS A 246 5.93 -13.69 -16.68
CA LYS A 246 6.56 -14.82 -16.00
C LYS A 246 6.92 -15.98 -16.93
N GLU A 247 6.53 -15.92 -18.20
CA GLU A 247 6.80 -16.98 -19.18
C GLU A 247 8.25 -16.98 -19.68
N TRP A 248 8.92 -15.82 -19.64
CA TRP A 248 10.22 -15.62 -20.24
C TRP A 248 11.18 -15.00 -19.22
N GLU A 249 12.33 -15.62 -19.05
CA GLU A 249 13.44 -15.11 -18.24
C GLU A 249 14.50 -14.53 -19.17
N LEU A 250 14.96 -13.32 -18.87
CA LEU A 250 16.00 -12.64 -19.63
C LEU A 250 17.37 -13.27 -19.32
N THR A 251 18.07 -13.74 -20.35
CA THR A 251 19.35 -14.47 -20.21
C THR A 251 20.53 -13.73 -20.83
N PHE A 252 20.26 -12.81 -21.76
CA PHE A 252 21.27 -11.92 -22.33
C PHE A 252 20.60 -10.62 -22.78
N GLU A 253 21.24 -9.50 -22.47
CA GLU A 253 20.85 -8.20 -22.99
C GLU A 253 22.06 -7.30 -23.27
N ASP A 254 21.85 -6.40 -24.21
CA ASP A 254 22.69 -5.23 -24.42
C ASP A 254 21.83 -4.09 -24.95
N ASP A 255 21.89 -2.94 -24.29
CA ASP A 255 21.23 -1.68 -24.66
C ASP A 255 22.24 -0.62 -25.13
N PHE A 256 23.52 -1.00 -25.23
CA PHE A 256 24.63 -0.17 -25.71
C PHE A 256 24.79 1.19 -24.98
N THR A 257 24.29 1.30 -23.75
CA THR A 257 24.34 2.55 -22.96
C THR A 257 25.74 2.89 -22.42
N GLU A 258 26.66 1.91 -22.37
CA GLU A 258 28.03 2.10 -21.86
C GLU A 258 28.95 2.90 -22.79
N GLY A 259 28.52 3.23 -24.01
CA GLY A 259 29.27 4.06 -24.97
C GLY A 259 30.45 3.36 -25.65
N ALA A 260 30.78 2.13 -25.28
CA ALA A 260 31.77 1.28 -25.93
C ALA A 260 31.28 -0.17 -26.04
N LEU A 261 31.80 -0.92 -27.00
CA LEU A 261 31.40 -2.32 -27.21
C LEU A 261 31.93 -3.20 -26.07
N ASP A 262 31.04 -3.86 -25.32
CA ASP A 262 31.44 -4.80 -24.28
C ASP A 262 32.09 -6.05 -24.91
N SER A 263 33.42 -6.10 -24.86
CA SER A 263 34.22 -7.22 -25.36
C SER A 263 34.00 -8.55 -24.63
N LYS A 264 33.37 -8.55 -23.44
CA LYS A 264 32.96 -9.77 -22.75
C LYS A 264 31.70 -10.37 -23.37
N LYS A 265 30.85 -9.54 -23.98
CA LYS A 265 29.63 -9.96 -24.69
C LYS A 265 29.87 -10.17 -26.17
N TRP A 266 30.69 -9.34 -26.81
CA TRP A 266 30.81 -9.30 -28.27
C TRP A 266 32.25 -9.49 -28.74
N MET A 267 32.44 -10.36 -29.74
CA MET A 267 33.61 -10.36 -30.60
C MET A 267 33.31 -9.62 -31.91
N THR A 268 34.33 -9.10 -32.57
CA THR A 268 34.17 -8.32 -33.81
C THR A 268 34.60 -9.06 -35.09
N ASN A 269 34.68 -10.40 -35.02
CA ASN A 269 35.20 -11.29 -36.06
C ASN A 269 34.34 -12.55 -36.18
N TYR A 270 34.53 -13.32 -37.26
CA TYR A 270 33.99 -14.67 -37.31
C TYR A 270 34.57 -15.53 -36.19
N TYR A 271 33.73 -16.33 -35.53
CA TYR A 271 34.13 -17.20 -34.42
C TYR A 271 35.36 -18.05 -34.77
N TRP A 272 35.34 -18.74 -35.91
CA TRP A 272 36.47 -19.58 -36.32
C TRP A 272 37.74 -18.79 -36.69
N GLY A 273 37.62 -17.54 -37.11
CA GLY A 273 38.77 -16.66 -37.32
C GLY A 273 39.40 -16.30 -35.98
N GLU A 274 38.56 -15.92 -35.01
CA GLU A 274 39.01 -15.59 -33.66
C GLU A 274 39.66 -16.79 -32.96
N ILE A 275 39.04 -17.97 -33.04
CA ILE A 275 39.50 -19.18 -32.34
C ILE A 275 40.72 -19.83 -33.00
N LEU A 276 40.73 -19.98 -34.33
CA LEU A 276 41.81 -20.71 -35.02
C LEU A 276 42.94 -19.81 -35.50
N LEU A 277 42.61 -18.62 -36.01
CA LEU A 277 43.58 -17.73 -36.63
C LEU A 277 44.08 -16.62 -35.70
N ARG A 278 43.33 -16.35 -34.62
CA ARG A 278 43.46 -15.12 -33.80
C ARG A 278 43.46 -13.85 -34.66
N ASP A 279 42.75 -13.94 -35.79
CA ASP A 279 42.74 -12.98 -36.87
C ASP A 279 41.41 -13.07 -37.63
N THR A 280 41.16 -12.12 -38.52
CA THR A 280 39.93 -12.07 -39.32
C THR A 280 40.17 -12.48 -40.77
N TYR A 281 39.08 -12.81 -41.45
CA TYR A 281 39.10 -13.17 -42.86
C TYR A 281 37.75 -12.86 -43.50
N ALA A 282 37.76 -12.66 -44.82
CA ALA A 282 36.56 -12.53 -45.64
C ALA A 282 36.14 -13.89 -46.22
N LEU A 283 34.84 -14.06 -46.46
CA LEU A 283 34.31 -15.26 -47.13
C LEU A 283 34.46 -15.14 -48.66
N PRO A 284 34.44 -16.27 -49.38
CA PRO A 284 34.38 -16.25 -50.84
C PRO A 284 33.25 -15.35 -51.34
N GLY A 285 33.58 -14.42 -52.23
CA GLY A 285 32.61 -13.49 -52.83
C GLY A 285 32.37 -12.19 -52.07
N ASP A 286 32.82 -12.07 -50.81
CA ASP A 286 32.79 -10.79 -50.10
C ASP A 286 33.72 -9.78 -50.81
N LYS A 287 33.24 -8.56 -51.04
CA LYS A 287 34.00 -7.43 -51.58
C LYS A 287 34.51 -6.48 -50.49
N HIS A 288 34.14 -6.74 -49.24
CA HIS A 288 34.54 -5.98 -48.08
C HIS A 288 35.49 -6.78 -47.18
N PHE A 289 36.25 -6.08 -46.33
CA PHE A 289 37.02 -6.68 -45.26
C PHE A 289 36.49 -6.23 -43.89
N TYR A 290 36.41 -7.15 -42.93
CA TYR A 290 36.04 -6.82 -41.55
C TYR A 290 37.26 -6.30 -40.79
N THR A 291 37.12 -5.13 -40.16
CA THR A 291 38.26 -4.37 -39.61
C THR A 291 38.45 -4.54 -38.10
N ARG A 292 38.02 -5.68 -37.53
CA ARG A 292 38.14 -5.98 -36.09
C ARG A 292 37.64 -4.85 -35.17
N GLY A 293 36.49 -4.28 -35.49
CA GLY A 293 35.85 -3.25 -34.65
C GLY A 293 35.97 -1.82 -35.15
N LYS A 294 36.87 -1.46 -36.08
CA LYS A 294 36.97 -0.08 -36.60
C LYS A 294 35.73 0.41 -37.36
N ASN A 295 34.89 -0.54 -37.79
CA ASN A 295 33.61 -0.28 -38.43
C ASN A 295 32.41 -0.40 -37.45
N ILE A 296 32.69 -0.42 -36.15
CA ILE A 296 31.69 -0.40 -35.08
C ILE A 296 31.80 0.93 -34.35
N GLU A 297 30.67 1.62 -34.20
CA GLU A 297 30.54 2.87 -33.45
C GLU A 297 29.35 2.74 -32.49
N ILE A 298 29.45 3.27 -31.29
CA ILE A 298 28.31 3.41 -30.37
C ILE A 298 28.16 4.91 -30.09
N ALA A 299 26.97 5.44 -30.36
CA ALA A 299 26.61 6.82 -30.06
C ALA A 299 25.11 6.89 -29.80
N ASP A 300 24.70 7.72 -28.83
CA ASP A 300 23.31 7.87 -28.39
C ASP A 300 22.65 6.54 -27.99
N SER A 301 23.41 5.66 -27.32
CA SER A 301 23.00 4.30 -26.96
C SER A 301 22.61 3.40 -28.14
N VAL A 302 23.08 3.73 -29.35
CA VAL A 302 22.84 2.93 -30.56
C VAL A 302 24.16 2.40 -31.10
N LEU A 303 24.26 1.09 -31.25
CA LEU A 303 25.36 0.45 -31.95
C LEU A 303 25.17 0.58 -33.46
N LYS A 304 26.23 0.97 -34.18
CA LYS A 304 26.26 1.17 -35.62
C LYS A 304 27.33 0.28 -36.23
N ILE A 305 26.93 -0.61 -37.13
CA ILE A 305 27.83 -1.32 -38.05
C ILE A 305 27.90 -0.51 -39.34
N ILE A 306 29.07 0.03 -39.65
CA ILE A 306 29.26 1.00 -40.72
C ILE A 306 30.02 0.36 -41.88
N THR A 307 29.41 0.28 -43.06
CA THR A 307 30.09 -0.14 -44.28
C THR A 307 30.62 1.10 -45.02
N ARG A 308 31.89 1.10 -45.42
CA ARG A 308 32.57 2.25 -46.05
C ARG A 308 33.23 1.86 -47.37
N LYS A 309 33.37 2.86 -48.26
CA LYS A 309 34.27 2.78 -49.42
C LYS A 309 35.67 3.11 -48.93
N GLU A 310 36.42 2.06 -48.59
CA GLU A 310 37.73 2.18 -47.95
C GLU A 310 38.53 0.94 -48.31
N THR A 311 39.75 1.14 -48.80
CA THR A 311 40.61 0.04 -49.19
C THR A 311 41.19 -0.67 -47.97
N ALA A 312 41.16 -2.00 -47.97
CA ALA A 312 41.81 -2.81 -46.95
C ALA A 312 42.45 -4.06 -47.56
N THR A 313 43.62 -4.45 -47.06
CA THR A 313 44.27 -5.71 -47.44
C THR A 313 44.03 -6.74 -46.35
N GLY A 314 43.66 -7.96 -46.72
CA GLY A 314 43.35 -8.99 -45.74
C GLY A 314 43.21 -10.39 -46.30
N LYS A 315 42.98 -11.36 -45.42
CA LYS A 315 42.83 -12.77 -45.79
C LYS A 315 41.42 -13.03 -46.35
N VAL A 316 41.33 -13.78 -47.44
CA VAL A 316 40.09 -14.35 -47.97
C VAL A 316 40.20 -15.88 -47.92
N TRP A 317 39.16 -16.55 -47.42
CA TRP A 317 39.09 -18.00 -47.48
C TRP A 317 38.83 -18.45 -48.91
N ASN A 318 39.63 -19.39 -49.41
CA ASN A 318 39.43 -20.10 -50.66
C ASN A 318 39.24 -21.60 -50.36
N PRO A 319 38.18 -22.24 -50.87
CA PRO A 319 37.88 -23.64 -50.57
C PRO A 319 38.92 -24.65 -51.10
N VAL A 320 39.75 -24.26 -52.07
CA VAL A 320 40.81 -25.09 -52.67
C VAL A 320 42.18 -24.74 -52.11
N GLN A 321 42.49 -23.45 -51.95
CA GLN A 321 43.84 -22.97 -51.63
C GLN A 321 44.02 -22.53 -50.17
N GLY A 322 42.96 -22.53 -49.35
CA GLY A 322 43.01 -22.01 -48.00
C GLY A 322 43.00 -20.47 -47.96
N PHE A 323 43.72 -19.86 -47.02
CA PHE A 323 43.74 -18.40 -46.87
C PHE A 323 44.69 -17.74 -47.87
N LEU A 324 44.17 -16.80 -48.65
CA LEU A 324 44.93 -15.96 -49.57
C LEU A 324 44.83 -14.50 -49.15
N THR A 325 45.89 -13.71 -49.36
CA THR A 325 45.84 -12.26 -49.17
C THR A 325 45.25 -11.60 -50.41
N ARG A 326 44.35 -10.62 -50.22
CA ARG A 326 43.75 -9.84 -51.29
C ARG A 326 43.43 -8.43 -50.81
N ASP A 327 43.41 -7.49 -51.75
CA ASP A 327 42.85 -6.16 -51.52
C ASP A 327 41.32 -6.16 -51.67
N PHE A 328 40.68 -5.32 -50.86
CA PHE A 328 39.25 -5.11 -50.80
C PHE A 328 38.96 -3.62 -50.95
N ASP A 329 37.92 -3.28 -51.71
CA ASP A 329 37.56 -1.88 -51.97
C ASP A 329 36.61 -1.29 -50.90
N TYR A 330 36.22 -2.11 -49.93
CA TYR A 330 35.25 -1.75 -48.90
C TYR A 330 35.69 -2.29 -47.53
N THR A 331 35.35 -1.55 -46.47
CA THR A 331 35.43 -2.04 -45.09
C THR A 331 34.05 -2.17 -44.49
N SER A 332 33.87 -3.11 -43.56
CA SER A 332 32.62 -3.27 -42.83
C SER A 332 32.83 -3.87 -41.43
N GLY A 333 31.75 -4.11 -40.70
CA GLY A 333 31.78 -4.68 -39.36
C GLY A 333 30.89 -5.92 -39.18
N LEU A 334 31.26 -6.70 -38.18
CA LEU A 334 30.52 -7.83 -37.67
C LEU A 334 30.67 -7.81 -36.14
N ILE A 335 29.61 -8.13 -35.42
CA ILE A 335 29.68 -8.48 -34.00
C ILE A 335 29.01 -9.83 -33.75
N SER A 336 29.53 -10.61 -32.81
CA SER A 336 29.05 -11.96 -32.53
C SER A 336 29.19 -12.32 -31.05
N THR A 337 28.27 -13.15 -30.56
CA THR A 337 28.36 -13.72 -29.20
C THR A 337 29.09 -15.06 -29.16
N GLY A 338 29.71 -15.50 -30.25
CA GLY A 338 30.20 -16.88 -30.44
C GLY A 338 31.12 -17.47 -29.36
N LYS A 339 31.83 -16.62 -28.61
CA LYS A 339 32.75 -17.00 -27.51
C LYS A 339 32.12 -16.81 -26.13
N SER A 340 31.20 -15.87 -26.01
CA SER A 340 30.67 -15.34 -24.75
C SER A 340 29.32 -15.97 -24.39
N PHE A 341 28.44 -16.14 -25.37
CA PHE A 341 27.06 -16.54 -25.13
C PHE A 341 26.49 -17.38 -26.28
N ARG A 342 25.96 -18.54 -25.91
CA ARG A 342 25.23 -19.47 -26.79
C ARG A 342 24.04 -20.00 -26.04
N GLN A 343 22.89 -20.06 -26.71
CA GLN A 343 21.67 -20.57 -26.10
C GLN A 343 20.98 -21.57 -27.01
N LYS A 344 20.36 -22.58 -26.41
CA LYS A 344 19.46 -23.51 -27.07
C LYS A 344 18.02 -23.13 -26.71
N TYR A 345 17.17 -22.94 -27.72
CA TYR A 345 15.79 -22.45 -27.59
C TYR A 345 15.71 -21.05 -27.00
N GLY A 346 14.52 -20.46 -27.01
CA GLY A 346 14.27 -19.15 -26.43
C GLY A 346 13.57 -18.18 -27.37
N LYS A 347 13.53 -16.92 -26.94
CA LYS A 347 13.11 -15.78 -27.77
C LYS A 347 14.32 -14.87 -27.97
N VAL A 348 14.72 -14.65 -29.21
CA VAL A 348 15.80 -13.70 -29.57
C VAL A 348 15.16 -12.52 -30.26
N ARG A 349 15.41 -11.30 -29.77
CA ARG A 349 14.84 -10.06 -30.29
C ARG A 349 15.91 -8.99 -30.39
N ALA A 350 15.85 -8.17 -31.42
CA ALA A 350 16.63 -6.94 -31.49
C ALA A 350 15.86 -5.85 -32.23
N LYS A 351 16.01 -4.61 -31.77
CA LYS A 351 15.47 -3.43 -32.44
C LYS A 351 16.53 -2.86 -33.37
N ILE A 352 16.26 -2.94 -34.68
CA ILE A 352 17.25 -2.69 -35.73
C ILE A 352 16.67 -1.75 -36.78
N ARG A 353 17.46 -0.78 -37.22
CA ARG A 353 17.24 -0.02 -38.46
C ARG A 353 18.32 -0.41 -39.47
N MET A 354 17.90 -0.93 -40.62
CA MET A 354 18.81 -1.33 -41.70
C MET A 354 18.79 -0.30 -42.82
N SER A 355 19.95 0.04 -43.38
CA SER A 355 20.06 0.96 -44.52
C SER A 355 19.38 0.41 -45.78
N HIS A 356 18.86 1.30 -46.62
CA HIS A 356 18.36 0.98 -47.98
C HIS A 356 19.47 0.89 -49.03
N ALA A 357 20.72 1.24 -48.70
CA ALA A 357 21.85 1.06 -49.60
C ALA A 357 21.97 -0.42 -50.03
N PRO A 358 22.55 -0.73 -51.20
CA PRO A 358 22.72 -2.10 -51.69
C PRO A 358 23.83 -2.86 -50.94
N VAL A 359 23.79 -2.82 -49.61
CA VAL A 359 24.68 -3.49 -48.66
C VAL A 359 23.88 -4.61 -47.99
N ARG A 360 24.47 -5.81 -47.94
CA ARG A 360 23.91 -6.96 -47.23
C ARG A 360 23.97 -6.67 -45.73
N GLN A 361 22.84 -6.67 -45.04
CA GLN A 361 22.75 -6.47 -43.58
C GLN A 361 21.98 -7.62 -42.97
N ALA A 362 22.49 -8.20 -41.88
CA ALA A 362 21.91 -9.43 -41.33
C ALA A 362 22.00 -9.50 -39.80
N MET A 363 20.91 -9.98 -39.20
CA MET A 363 20.83 -10.60 -37.89
C MET A 363 20.60 -12.10 -38.11
N TRP A 364 21.53 -12.92 -37.63
CA TRP A 364 21.48 -14.36 -37.86
C TRP A 364 22.08 -15.13 -36.69
N MET A 365 21.75 -16.42 -36.63
CA MET A 365 22.24 -17.33 -35.62
C MET A 365 22.84 -18.55 -36.29
N VAL A 366 23.88 -19.12 -35.68
CA VAL A 366 24.50 -20.35 -36.17
C VAL A 366 25.00 -21.18 -34.98
N ALA A 367 25.04 -22.49 -35.18
CA ALA A 367 25.67 -23.42 -34.24
C ALA A 367 27.20 -23.41 -34.36
N GLU A 368 27.86 -24.43 -33.81
CA GLU A 368 29.32 -24.59 -33.93
C GLU A 368 29.79 -24.76 -35.38
N LYS A 369 29.00 -25.50 -36.18
CA LYS A 369 29.23 -25.71 -37.61
C LYS A 369 28.38 -24.74 -38.44
N ILE A 370 28.69 -24.64 -39.74
CA ILE A 370 27.95 -23.78 -40.70
C ILE A 370 26.46 -24.12 -40.80
N LEU A 371 26.05 -25.34 -40.44
CA LEU A 371 24.66 -25.74 -40.27
C LEU A 371 24.50 -26.41 -38.89
N PRO A 372 23.36 -26.21 -38.21
CA PRO A 372 22.20 -25.40 -38.62
C PRO A 372 22.47 -23.89 -38.57
N HIS A 373 21.84 -23.17 -39.50
CA HIS A 373 21.92 -21.71 -39.65
C HIS A 373 20.52 -21.11 -39.70
N VAL A 374 20.32 -19.99 -39.03
CA VAL A 374 19.05 -19.27 -39.00
C VAL A 374 19.29 -17.80 -39.37
N ASP A 375 18.70 -17.37 -40.49
CA ASP A 375 18.57 -15.95 -40.80
C ASP A 375 17.34 -15.41 -40.08
N VAL A 376 17.52 -14.59 -39.04
CA VAL A 376 16.41 -13.92 -38.34
C VAL A 376 15.86 -12.79 -39.20
N ALA A 377 16.77 -11.97 -39.75
CA ALA A 377 16.47 -10.92 -40.69
C ALA A 377 17.70 -10.62 -41.54
N LYS A 378 17.58 -10.69 -42.87
CA LYS A 378 18.66 -10.38 -43.81
C LYS A 378 18.15 -9.53 -44.96
N VAL A 379 18.67 -8.31 -45.08
CA VAL A 379 18.39 -7.44 -46.22
C VAL A 379 19.48 -7.62 -47.26
N GLU A 380 19.08 -7.94 -48.49
CA GLU A 380 19.97 -8.04 -49.64
C GLU A 380 19.16 -7.85 -50.94
N ASN A 381 19.71 -7.13 -51.93
CA ASN A 381 19.07 -6.90 -53.23
C ASN A 381 17.61 -6.41 -53.13
N GLY A 382 17.36 -5.42 -52.24
CA GLY A 382 16.04 -4.81 -52.03
C GLY A 382 15.00 -5.73 -51.37
N LYS A 383 15.41 -6.89 -50.85
CA LYS A 383 14.53 -7.87 -50.21
C LYS A 383 14.98 -8.16 -48.79
N LEU A 384 14.01 -8.29 -47.90
CA LEU A 384 14.19 -8.82 -46.56
C LEU A 384 13.92 -10.33 -46.61
N PHE A 385 14.91 -11.13 -46.22
CA PHE A 385 14.88 -12.58 -46.12
C PHE A 385 14.91 -13.01 -44.65
N TYR A 386 14.29 -14.15 -44.36
CA TYR A 386 14.29 -14.80 -43.05
C TYR A 386 14.03 -16.29 -43.25
N GLY A 387 14.61 -17.14 -42.41
CA GLY A 387 14.48 -18.59 -42.58
C GLY A 387 15.59 -19.41 -41.93
N ASN A 388 15.58 -20.71 -42.19
CA ASN A 388 16.54 -21.65 -41.64
C ASN A 388 17.12 -22.60 -42.71
N PHE A 389 18.33 -23.07 -42.44
CA PHE A 389 19.09 -24.01 -43.24
C PHE A 389 19.57 -25.15 -42.34
N TRP A 390 19.47 -26.39 -42.81
CA TRP A 390 19.83 -27.58 -42.04
C TRP A 390 20.25 -28.74 -42.93
N GLY A 391 20.78 -29.81 -42.34
CA GLY A 391 21.27 -30.99 -43.04
C GLY A 391 22.80 -31.01 -43.07
N ASN A 392 23.37 -31.67 -44.09
CA ASN A 392 24.80 -31.95 -44.16
C ASN A 392 25.42 -31.35 -45.43
N ILE A 393 26.38 -30.44 -45.26
CA ILE A 393 27.09 -29.80 -46.38
C ILE A 393 28.03 -30.74 -47.13
N ALA A 394 28.44 -31.85 -46.51
CA ALA A 394 29.32 -32.85 -47.13
C ALA A 394 28.57 -33.75 -48.12
N GLU A 395 27.24 -33.79 -48.04
CA GLU A 395 26.39 -34.62 -48.89
C GLU A 395 25.88 -33.84 -50.11
N LYS A 396 25.90 -34.47 -51.29
CA LYS A 396 25.33 -33.89 -52.51
C LYS A 396 23.83 -33.65 -52.31
N LYS A 397 23.40 -32.39 -52.39
CA LYS A 397 22.02 -31.96 -52.08
C LYS A 397 21.59 -32.24 -50.62
N GLY A 398 22.54 -32.40 -49.70
CA GLY A 398 22.26 -32.64 -48.27
C GLY A 398 21.80 -31.40 -47.50
N VAL A 399 21.87 -30.21 -48.11
CA VAL A 399 21.43 -28.95 -47.51
C VAL A 399 19.97 -28.67 -47.84
N ASN A 400 19.17 -28.61 -46.79
CA ASN A 400 17.77 -28.22 -46.84
C ASN A 400 17.61 -26.77 -46.38
N LYS A 401 16.57 -26.08 -46.88
CA LYS A 401 16.28 -24.70 -46.50
C LYS A 401 14.80 -24.35 -46.55
N LYS A 402 14.40 -23.42 -45.70
CA LYS A 402 13.12 -22.71 -45.80
C LYS A 402 13.38 -21.23 -45.69
N ILE A 403 12.96 -20.47 -46.70
CA ILE A 403 13.18 -19.02 -46.79
C ILE A 403 11.85 -18.34 -47.06
N GLY A 404 11.51 -17.36 -46.21
CA GLY A 404 10.51 -16.34 -46.51
C GLY A 404 11.19 -15.07 -47.02
N ARG A 405 10.44 -14.26 -47.77
CA ARG A 405 10.94 -12.99 -48.31
C ARG A 405 9.85 -11.93 -48.39
N LYS A 406 10.22 -10.68 -48.17
CA LYS A 406 9.38 -9.48 -48.35
C LYS A 406 10.19 -8.36 -49.01
N ALA A 407 9.50 -7.33 -49.54
CA ALA A 407 10.16 -6.12 -49.99
C ALA A 407 10.82 -5.42 -48.78
N ALA A 408 12.11 -5.09 -48.87
CA ALA A 408 12.86 -4.52 -47.75
C ALA A 408 12.32 -3.16 -47.33
N GLU A 409 11.92 -2.33 -48.30
CA GLU A 409 11.46 -0.94 -48.07
C GLU A 409 10.41 -0.80 -46.95
N LYS A 410 9.51 -1.78 -46.83
CA LYS A 410 8.43 -1.79 -45.82
C LYS A 410 8.90 -2.11 -44.39
N TYR A 411 10.13 -2.58 -44.23
CA TYR A 411 10.68 -3.10 -42.98
C TYR A 411 12.05 -2.49 -42.65
N THR A 412 12.55 -1.54 -43.44
CA THR A 412 13.86 -0.91 -43.23
C THR A 412 13.80 0.62 -43.17
N SER A 413 12.64 1.22 -43.41
CA SER A 413 12.44 2.68 -43.39
C SER A 413 12.53 3.31 -42.00
N ASP A 414 12.49 2.50 -40.95
CA ASP A 414 12.55 2.91 -39.54
C ASP A 414 13.13 1.75 -38.71
N TYR A 415 13.16 1.87 -37.39
CA TYR A 415 13.44 0.77 -36.48
C TYR A 415 12.32 -0.25 -36.47
N PHE A 416 12.69 -1.53 -36.58
CA PHE A 416 11.80 -2.66 -36.40
C PHE A 416 12.38 -3.65 -35.40
N ILE A 417 11.50 -4.30 -34.64
CA ILE A 417 11.85 -5.41 -33.76
C ILE A 417 11.83 -6.68 -34.59
N TYR A 418 13.01 -7.20 -34.90
CA TYR A 418 13.19 -8.49 -35.54
C TYR A 418 13.35 -9.55 -34.46
N SER A 419 12.59 -10.64 -34.58
CA SER A 419 12.65 -11.69 -33.57
C SER A 419 12.36 -13.08 -34.09
N ILE A 420 12.82 -14.06 -33.32
CA ILE A 420 12.50 -15.47 -33.48
C ILE A 420 12.14 -16.07 -32.12
N GLU A 421 11.02 -16.80 -32.09
CA GLU A 421 10.68 -17.70 -30.99
C GLU A 421 11.01 -19.12 -31.42
N TRP A 422 11.94 -19.75 -30.71
CA TRP A 422 12.50 -21.06 -31.01
C TRP A 422 12.22 -22.01 -29.84
N THR A 423 11.34 -22.98 -30.08
CA THR A 423 11.01 -24.06 -29.13
C THR A 423 11.54 -25.39 -29.68
N PRO A 424 11.50 -26.48 -28.89
CA PRO A 424 11.82 -27.81 -29.41
C PRO A 424 10.95 -28.23 -30.60
N GLU A 425 9.71 -27.74 -30.72
CA GLU A 425 8.81 -28.17 -31.79
C GLU A 425 8.85 -27.26 -33.03
N LYS A 426 9.17 -25.97 -32.87
CA LYS A 426 9.05 -25.00 -33.97
C LYS A 426 9.89 -23.75 -33.79
N MET A 427 10.09 -23.06 -34.92
CA MET A 427 10.59 -21.69 -35.00
C MET A 427 9.52 -20.77 -35.58
N VAL A 428 9.35 -19.59 -34.99
CA VAL A 428 8.41 -18.54 -35.44
C VAL A 428 9.16 -17.23 -35.58
N TRP A 429 9.29 -16.72 -36.81
CA TRP A 429 9.88 -15.41 -37.08
C TRP A 429 8.80 -14.34 -36.98
N LYS A 430 9.14 -13.22 -36.35
CA LYS A 430 8.25 -12.07 -36.19
C LYS A 430 8.96 -10.77 -36.53
N ILE A 431 8.19 -9.83 -37.06
CA ILE A 431 8.60 -8.43 -37.22
C ILE A 431 7.55 -7.59 -36.51
N ASN A 432 7.95 -6.78 -35.54
CA ASN A 432 7.04 -6.04 -34.65
C ASN A 432 5.92 -6.95 -34.12
N ASP A 433 6.34 -8.07 -33.51
CA ASP A 433 5.51 -9.15 -32.95
C ASP A 433 4.51 -9.83 -33.90
N LYS A 434 4.43 -9.41 -35.17
CA LYS A 434 3.63 -10.08 -36.21
C LYS A 434 4.40 -11.25 -36.80
N ALA A 435 3.86 -12.46 -36.67
CA ALA A 435 4.43 -13.66 -37.27
C ALA A 435 4.49 -13.57 -38.81
N VAL A 436 5.66 -13.85 -39.37
CA VAL A 436 5.93 -13.82 -40.82
C VAL A 436 6.38 -15.16 -41.41
N LEU A 437 6.82 -16.10 -40.56
CA LEU A 437 7.12 -17.48 -40.93
C LEU A 437 6.99 -18.37 -39.69
N THR A 438 6.45 -19.57 -39.88
CA THR A 438 6.49 -20.66 -38.90
C THR A 438 7.10 -21.89 -39.58
N GLN A 439 8.00 -22.58 -38.90
CA GLN A 439 8.64 -23.79 -39.39
C GLN A 439 8.76 -24.84 -38.28
N THR A 440 8.41 -26.09 -38.59
CA THR A 440 8.54 -27.25 -37.70
C THR A 440 9.64 -28.23 -38.18
N ARG A 441 10.20 -28.02 -39.38
CA ARG A 441 11.28 -28.84 -39.94
C ARG A 441 12.64 -28.15 -39.85
N GLY A 442 13.68 -28.91 -39.53
CA GLY A 442 15.03 -28.36 -39.38
C GLY A 442 15.14 -27.41 -38.19
N VAL A 443 14.38 -27.68 -37.13
CA VAL A 443 14.50 -26.99 -35.84
C VAL A 443 15.87 -27.35 -35.26
N PRO A 444 16.74 -26.37 -34.98
CA PRO A 444 18.01 -26.64 -34.34
C PRO A 444 17.79 -27.20 -32.93
N HIS A 445 18.62 -28.17 -32.52
CA HIS A 445 18.56 -28.80 -31.20
C HIS A 445 19.89 -28.67 -30.42
N GLU A 446 20.76 -27.77 -30.88
CA GLU A 446 22.05 -27.45 -30.29
C GLU A 446 22.16 -25.95 -30.01
N PRO A 447 22.99 -25.51 -29.05
CA PRO A 447 23.16 -24.10 -28.75
C PRO A 447 23.70 -23.31 -29.95
N MET A 448 23.11 -22.14 -30.18
CA MET A 448 23.50 -21.22 -31.25
C MET A 448 23.96 -19.89 -30.67
N TYR A 449 24.89 -19.21 -31.34
CA TYR A 449 25.27 -17.83 -31.04
C TYR A 449 24.65 -16.86 -32.03
N LEU A 450 24.53 -15.60 -31.61
CA LEU A 450 23.98 -14.51 -32.38
C LEU A 450 25.08 -13.74 -33.12
N VAL A 451 24.78 -13.32 -34.34
CA VAL A 451 25.67 -12.50 -35.17
C VAL A 451 24.89 -11.36 -35.81
N PHE A 452 25.48 -10.17 -35.77
CA PHE A 452 25.09 -9.04 -36.60
C PHE A 452 26.23 -8.70 -37.56
N SER A 453 25.90 -8.49 -38.82
CA SER A 453 26.91 -8.21 -39.85
C SER A 453 26.35 -7.35 -40.96
N ALA A 454 27.18 -6.46 -41.49
CA ALA A 454 26.92 -5.75 -42.73
C ALA A 454 28.06 -5.99 -43.72
N GLY A 455 27.80 -5.97 -45.03
CA GLY A 455 28.86 -6.17 -46.00
C GLY A 455 28.44 -6.06 -47.45
N VAL A 456 29.44 -6.01 -48.33
CA VAL A 456 29.29 -5.83 -49.77
C VAL A 456 29.56 -7.15 -50.48
N THR A 457 28.63 -7.59 -51.33
CA THR A 457 28.76 -8.74 -52.24
C THR A 457 28.83 -8.30 -53.71
N ASN A 458 28.02 -7.30 -54.08
CA ASN A 458 28.06 -6.60 -55.36
C ASN A 458 28.55 -5.16 -55.12
N GLY A 459 29.31 -4.57 -56.04
CA GLY A 459 29.83 -3.20 -55.86
C GLY A 459 28.74 -2.18 -55.53
N VAL A 460 29.08 -1.18 -54.71
CA VAL A 460 28.17 -0.13 -54.23
C VAL A 460 28.71 1.22 -54.68
N ALA A 461 27.85 2.07 -55.22
CA ALA A 461 28.26 3.41 -55.64
C ALA A 461 28.66 4.25 -54.40
N GLU A 462 29.71 5.06 -54.54
CA GLU A 462 30.31 5.79 -53.42
C GLU A 462 29.31 6.74 -52.73
N HIS A 463 28.43 7.39 -53.49
CA HIS A 463 27.38 8.27 -52.96
C HIS A 463 26.31 7.55 -52.10
N GLN A 464 26.29 6.21 -52.11
CA GLN A 464 25.39 5.40 -51.28
C GLN A 464 26.08 4.93 -49.98
N LEU A 465 27.33 5.32 -49.76
CA LEU A 465 28.15 4.99 -48.58
C LEU A 465 28.53 6.27 -47.82
N PRO A 466 28.76 6.20 -46.49
CA PRO A 466 28.69 4.99 -45.66
C PRO A 466 27.26 4.52 -45.40
N ALA A 467 27.05 3.21 -45.45
CA ALA A 467 25.78 2.59 -45.06
C ALA A 467 25.86 2.11 -43.61
N LYS A 468 24.77 2.28 -42.85
CA LYS A 468 24.72 1.95 -41.42
C LYS A 468 23.62 0.94 -41.14
N MET A 469 23.98 -0.14 -40.46
CA MET A 469 23.03 -1.00 -39.74
C MET A 469 23.08 -0.58 -38.27
N GLU A 470 21.95 -0.16 -37.74
CA GLU A 470 21.84 0.40 -36.40
C GLU A 470 21.04 -0.53 -35.50
N ILE A 471 21.54 -0.77 -34.29
CA ILE A 471 20.98 -1.69 -33.32
C ILE A 471 20.82 -0.91 -32.01
N ASP A 472 19.58 -0.73 -31.59
CA ASP A 472 19.20 0.00 -30.38
C ASP A 472 19.37 -0.90 -29.15
N TRP A 473 18.77 -2.11 -29.19
CA TRP A 473 18.95 -3.10 -28.14
C TRP A 473 18.85 -4.52 -28.65
N VAL A 474 19.43 -5.45 -27.89
CA VAL A 474 19.36 -6.90 -28.09
C VAL A 474 18.87 -7.55 -26.80
N LYS A 475 17.86 -8.42 -26.89
CA LYS A 475 17.34 -9.16 -25.74
C LYS A 475 17.11 -10.63 -26.12
N ILE A 476 17.64 -11.53 -25.32
CA ILE A 476 17.47 -12.98 -25.45
C ILE A 476 16.84 -13.50 -24.17
N TYR A 477 15.83 -14.33 -24.33
CA TYR A 477 15.08 -14.92 -23.24
C TYR A 477 15.08 -16.42 -23.35
N GLN A 478 15.07 -17.10 -22.22
CA GLN A 478 14.68 -18.51 -22.11
C GLN A 478 13.26 -18.62 -21.56
N LYS A 479 12.59 -19.73 -21.86
CA LYS A 479 11.29 -20.00 -21.25
C LYS A 479 11.52 -20.29 -19.77
N ALA A 480 10.81 -19.61 -18.88
CA ALA A 480 10.96 -19.81 -17.44
C ALA A 480 10.63 -21.27 -17.08
N GLU A 481 11.44 -21.87 -16.22
CA GLU A 481 11.14 -23.17 -15.62
C GLU A 481 9.92 -23.02 -14.71
N ARG A 482 8.97 -23.96 -14.82
CA ARG A 482 7.71 -23.95 -14.07
C ARG A 482 7.84 -24.60 -12.70
#